data_AF-A0A2L0VQF4-F1
#
_entry.id   AF-A0A2L0VQF4-F1
#
_cell.length_a   1.000
_cell.length_b   1.000
_cell.length_c   1.000
_cell.angle_alpha   90.00
_cell.angle_beta   90.00
_cell.angle_gamma   90.00
#
_symmetry.space_group_name_H-M   'P 1'
#
loop_
_entity.id
_entity.type
_entity.pdbx_description
1 polymer ?
#
loop_
_entity_poly.entity_id
_entity_poly.type
_entity_poly.pdbx_seq_one_letter_code
_entity_poly.pdbx_strand_id
1 'polypeptide(L)'
;MDNRVQGLHHLAISTADIKTQIDFFTDKLGMELVALYWMHGAKETWHGFLRMNDESAVAFVQGPLVASIPQKFGETHAGNPTAASAAGTTQHIALKVKGMEDLLRMQARLRSRGVPVLGPVDHGFCKSIYFAGPEGLALELSCSDAPIAPDSWIDPDVVARAGISPEELERYRNPPVYEPSAQGVSQPGPDAPGPHMTNYPPGIYEKLIALSDQQVWDASESAPPVGSAQ
;
A
#
# COMPACT_ATOMS: atom_id res chain seq x y z
N MET A 1 -7.72 5.15 23.10
CA MET A 1 -7.91 4.09 22.08
C MET A 1 -6.55 3.51 21.78
N ASP A 2 -6.45 2.20 21.75
CA ASP A 2 -5.20 1.49 21.52
C ASP A 2 -5.12 1.08 20.04
N ASN A 3 -4.88 2.06 19.16
CA ASN A 3 -4.67 1.78 17.74
C ASN A 3 -3.29 1.15 17.55
N ARG A 4 -3.26 -0.17 17.34
CA ARG A 4 -2.02 -0.95 17.20
C ARG A 4 -1.41 -0.88 15.79
N VAL A 5 -2.18 -0.51 14.76
CA VAL A 5 -1.68 -0.33 13.39
C VAL A 5 -1.24 1.12 13.20
N GLN A 6 0.08 1.33 13.11
CA GLN A 6 0.67 2.66 13.22
C GLN A 6 0.88 3.38 11.89
N GLY A 7 0.90 2.64 10.77
CA GLY A 7 1.12 3.22 9.45
C GLY A 7 1.38 2.16 8.39
N LEU A 8 1.74 2.63 7.19
CA LEU A 8 2.12 1.77 6.08
C LEU A 8 3.56 1.28 6.26
N HIS A 9 3.74 -0.01 6.54
CA HIS A 9 5.08 -0.62 6.58
C HIS A 9 5.68 -0.76 5.19
N HIS A 10 4.92 -1.24 4.20
CA HIS A 10 5.26 -1.06 2.79
C HIS A 10 4.04 -1.27 1.89
N LEU A 11 4.12 -0.76 0.65
CA LEU A 11 3.17 -1.03 -0.42
C LEU A 11 3.90 -1.73 -1.57
N ALA A 12 3.54 -2.97 -1.90
CA ALA A 12 4.09 -3.69 -3.04
C ALA A 12 3.20 -3.53 -4.29
N ILE A 13 3.79 -3.09 -5.40
CA ILE A 13 3.13 -2.85 -6.68
C ILE A 13 3.66 -3.86 -7.70
N SER A 14 2.77 -4.60 -8.36
CA SER A 14 3.14 -5.47 -9.47
C SER A 14 3.62 -4.64 -10.66
N THR A 15 4.74 -5.01 -11.28
CA THR A 15 5.31 -4.29 -12.43
C THR A 15 5.83 -5.24 -13.50
N ALA A 16 5.74 -4.83 -14.76
CA ALA A 16 6.34 -5.55 -15.88
C ALA A 16 7.83 -5.19 -16.04
N ASP A 17 8.23 -4.01 -15.59
CA ASP A 17 9.62 -3.52 -15.65
C ASP A 17 10.01 -2.75 -14.37
N ILE A 18 10.61 -3.48 -13.43
CA ILE A 18 11.10 -2.97 -12.15
C ILE A 18 12.20 -1.93 -12.32
N LYS A 19 13.00 -2.00 -13.39
CA LYS A 19 14.05 -1.01 -13.63
C LYS A 19 13.42 0.33 -13.98
N THR A 20 12.39 0.36 -14.83
CA THR A 20 11.67 1.60 -15.16
C THR A 20 11.01 2.21 -13.91
N GLN A 21 10.47 1.38 -13.01
CA GLN A 21 9.94 1.86 -11.73
C GLN A 21 11.04 2.47 -10.86
N ILE A 22 12.17 1.77 -10.66
CA ILE A 22 13.31 2.27 -9.89
C ILE A 22 13.84 3.58 -10.48
N ASP A 23 14.07 3.63 -11.80
CA ASP A 23 14.56 4.82 -12.50
C ASP A 23 13.62 6.01 -12.30
N PHE A 24 12.30 5.80 -12.41
CA PHE A 24 11.33 6.87 -12.20
C PHE A 24 11.34 7.40 -10.76
N PHE A 25 11.20 6.52 -9.77
CA PHE A 25 11.04 6.95 -8.39
C PHE A 25 12.36 7.51 -7.80
N THR A 26 13.51 7.01 -8.22
CA THR A 26 14.81 7.58 -7.80
C THR A 26 15.10 8.90 -8.53
N ASP A 27 14.87 9.00 -9.84
CA ASP A 27 15.14 10.23 -10.58
C ASP A 27 14.10 11.33 -10.30
N LYS A 28 12.81 11.02 -10.43
CA LYS A 28 11.73 12.01 -10.36
C LYS A 28 11.38 12.36 -8.92
N LEU A 29 11.27 11.36 -8.04
CA LEU A 29 10.91 11.58 -6.64
C LEU A 29 12.12 11.69 -5.70
N GLY A 30 13.33 11.31 -6.13
CA GLY A 30 14.52 11.40 -5.29
C GLY A 30 14.58 10.34 -4.20
N MET A 31 13.85 9.23 -4.36
CA MET A 31 13.85 8.12 -3.39
C MET A 31 15.13 7.29 -3.48
N GLU A 32 15.40 6.49 -2.45
CA GLU A 32 16.59 5.65 -2.33
C GLU A 32 16.22 4.17 -2.48
N LEU A 33 16.92 3.44 -3.35
CA LEU A 33 16.82 1.98 -3.44
C LEU A 33 17.53 1.34 -2.24
N VAL A 34 16.77 0.64 -1.40
CA VAL A 34 17.28 0.05 -0.15
C VAL A 34 17.29 -1.47 -0.15
N ALA A 35 16.54 -2.11 -1.04
CA ALA A 35 16.65 -3.55 -1.29
C ALA A 35 16.24 -3.90 -2.72
N LEU A 36 16.87 -4.92 -3.30
CA LEU A 36 16.49 -5.55 -4.58
C LEU A 36 17.00 -6.98 -4.60
N TYR A 37 16.09 -7.95 -4.60
CA TYR A 37 16.44 -9.36 -4.43
C TYR A 37 15.41 -10.32 -5.04
N TRP A 38 15.74 -11.60 -5.08
CA TRP A 38 14.80 -12.66 -5.45
C TRP A 38 13.74 -12.81 -4.37
N MET A 39 12.46 -12.69 -4.74
CA MET A 39 11.36 -12.79 -3.79
C MET A 39 11.29 -14.21 -3.21
N HIS A 40 11.42 -14.32 -1.89
CA HIS A 40 11.34 -15.60 -1.18
C HIS A 40 10.02 -16.32 -1.49
N GLY A 41 10.11 -17.61 -1.77
CA GLY A 41 8.94 -18.45 -2.07
C GLY A 41 8.28 -18.20 -3.43
N ALA A 42 8.79 -17.29 -4.27
CA ALA A 42 8.24 -17.00 -5.59
C ALA A 42 9.23 -17.34 -6.72
N LYS A 43 8.75 -18.05 -7.74
CA LYS A 43 9.59 -18.48 -8.86
C LYS A 43 9.88 -17.32 -9.80
N GLU A 44 11.17 -17.07 -10.05
CA GLU A 44 11.67 -16.09 -11.02
C GLU A 44 11.11 -14.67 -10.80
N THR A 45 10.87 -14.33 -9.53
CA THR A 45 10.26 -13.06 -9.14
C THR A 45 11.27 -12.18 -8.43
N TRP A 46 11.33 -10.91 -8.80
CA TRP A 46 12.14 -9.88 -8.13
C TRP A 46 11.28 -9.01 -7.22
N HIS A 47 11.87 -8.55 -6.13
CA HIS A 47 11.27 -7.62 -5.18
C HIS A 47 12.25 -6.50 -4.88
N GLY A 48 11.88 -5.26 -5.22
CA GLY A 48 12.69 -4.05 -4.97
C GLY A 48 11.97 -3.08 -4.04
N PHE A 49 12.70 -2.39 -3.18
CA PHE A 49 12.16 -1.48 -2.17
C PHE A 49 12.82 -0.12 -2.25
N LEU A 50 12.00 0.94 -2.33
CA LEU A 50 12.43 2.32 -2.26
C LEU A 50 11.97 2.96 -0.96
N ARG A 51 12.91 3.57 -0.23
CA ARG A 51 12.71 4.14 1.10
C ARG A 51 11.74 5.32 1.08
N MET A 52 10.68 5.25 1.89
CA MET A 52 9.87 6.40 2.29
C MET A 52 10.36 6.98 3.62
N ASN A 53 10.67 6.12 4.58
CA ASN A 53 11.40 6.42 5.82
C ASN A 53 12.09 5.13 6.32
N ASP A 54 12.68 5.15 7.52
CA ASP A 54 13.47 4.01 8.04
C ASP A 54 12.65 2.73 8.28
N GLU A 55 11.33 2.83 8.38
CA GLU A 55 10.40 1.72 8.66
C GLU A 55 9.31 1.58 7.57
N SER A 56 9.47 2.29 6.45
CA SER A 56 8.45 2.37 5.40
C SER A 56 9.03 2.44 4.00
N ALA A 57 8.48 1.65 3.07
CA ALA A 57 8.92 1.62 1.67
C ALA A 57 7.77 1.45 0.66
N VAL A 58 7.95 1.99 -0.55
CA VAL A 58 7.22 1.50 -1.73
C VAL A 58 8.05 0.39 -2.35
N ALA A 59 7.41 -0.71 -2.73
CA ALA A 59 8.06 -1.88 -3.27
C ALA A 59 7.47 -2.25 -4.63
N PHE A 60 8.27 -2.95 -5.43
CA PHE A 60 7.91 -3.38 -6.78
C PHE A 60 8.17 -4.87 -6.91
N VAL A 61 7.18 -5.60 -7.41
CA VAL A 61 7.24 -7.04 -7.63
C VAL A 61 7.14 -7.34 -9.11
N GLN A 62 8.19 -7.91 -9.69
CA GLN A 62 8.21 -8.33 -11.09
C GLN A 62 8.32 -9.85 -11.16
N GLY A 63 7.26 -10.50 -11.65
CA GLY A 63 7.25 -11.93 -11.93
C GLY A 63 7.05 -12.22 -13.42
N PRO A 64 7.28 -13.46 -13.87
CA PRO A 64 7.34 -13.82 -15.30
C PRO A 64 6.01 -13.61 -16.05
N LEU A 65 4.88 -13.66 -15.34
CA LEU A 65 3.55 -13.49 -15.94
C LEU A 65 3.08 -12.04 -15.98
N VAL A 66 3.68 -11.12 -15.21
CA VAL A 66 3.14 -9.77 -15.02
C VAL A 66 3.11 -9.01 -16.34
N ALA A 67 4.18 -9.09 -17.13
CA ALA A 67 4.29 -8.42 -18.43
C ALA A 67 3.26 -8.92 -19.48
N SER A 68 2.66 -10.10 -19.26
CA SER A 68 1.64 -10.66 -20.15
C SER A 68 0.21 -10.20 -19.82
N ILE A 69 0.01 -9.55 -18.68
CA ILE A 69 -1.30 -9.08 -18.22
C ILE A 69 -1.54 -7.67 -18.82
N PRO A 70 -2.56 -7.49 -19.68
CA PRO A 70 -2.78 -6.21 -20.32
C PRO A 70 -3.29 -5.16 -19.33
N GLN A 71 -2.74 -3.96 -19.42
CA GLN A 71 -3.27 -2.80 -18.71
C GLN A 71 -4.53 -2.29 -19.40
N LYS A 72 -5.57 -2.08 -18.60
CA LYS A 72 -6.86 -1.54 -19.04
C LYS A 72 -7.40 -0.54 -18.02
N PHE A 73 -7.57 0.70 -18.45
CA PHE A 73 -8.20 1.74 -17.63
C PHE A 73 -9.68 1.44 -17.43
N GLY A 74 -10.20 1.65 -16.21
CA GLY A 74 -11.56 1.26 -15.84
C GLY A 74 -11.70 -0.18 -15.36
N GLU A 75 -10.71 -1.04 -15.62
CA GLU A 75 -10.69 -2.44 -15.16
C GLU A 75 -9.55 -2.67 -14.18
N THR A 76 -8.30 -2.58 -14.65
CA THR A 76 -7.10 -2.90 -13.85
C THR A 76 -6.47 -1.69 -13.19
N HIS A 77 -6.64 -0.51 -13.79
CA HIS A 77 -6.06 0.76 -13.35
C HIS A 77 -7.11 1.85 -13.46
N ALA A 78 -7.10 2.82 -12.53
CA ALA A 78 -7.94 4.01 -12.66
C ALA A 78 -7.29 5.05 -13.59
N GLY A 79 -5.97 5.20 -13.55
CA GLY A 79 -5.21 6.17 -14.33
C GLY A 79 -5.28 7.61 -13.82
N ASN A 80 -6.25 7.95 -12.95
CA ASN A 80 -6.35 9.22 -12.24
C ASN A 80 -7.23 9.05 -10.96
N PRO A 81 -7.18 9.98 -9.98
CA PRO A 81 -7.84 9.81 -8.67
C PRO A 81 -9.38 9.98 -8.71
N THR A 82 -10.00 10.17 -9.86
CA THR A 82 -11.46 10.28 -10.01
C THR A 82 -12.07 9.20 -10.90
N ALA A 83 -11.23 8.42 -11.59
CA ALA A 83 -11.68 7.33 -12.44
C ALA A 83 -11.89 6.04 -11.65
N ALA A 84 -12.69 5.14 -12.23
CA ALA A 84 -12.98 3.83 -11.68
C ALA A 84 -11.91 2.79 -12.06
N SER A 85 -11.86 1.72 -11.27
CA SER A 85 -11.18 0.46 -11.56
C SER A 85 -11.93 -0.67 -10.84
N ALA A 86 -11.53 -1.93 -11.05
CA ALA A 86 -12.19 -3.07 -10.42
C ALA A 86 -12.17 -2.96 -8.89
N ALA A 87 -13.21 -3.47 -8.23
CA ALA A 87 -13.30 -3.49 -6.78
C ALA A 87 -12.07 -4.20 -6.16
N GLY A 88 -11.49 -3.60 -5.12
CA GLY A 88 -10.30 -4.12 -4.45
C GLY A 88 -8.97 -3.81 -5.14
N THR A 89 -8.95 -3.09 -6.28
CA THR A 89 -7.72 -2.60 -6.91
C THR A 89 -7.29 -1.23 -6.36
N THR A 90 -6.01 -0.88 -6.52
CA THR A 90 -5.49 0.44 -6.15
C THR A 90 -5.98 1.51 -7.12
N GLN A 91 -6.69 2.53 -6.62
CA GLN A 91 -7.16 3.65 -7.44
C GLN A 91 -6.06 4.72 -7.63
N HIS A 92 -5.49 5.23 -6.54
CA HIS A 92 -4.31 6.11 -6.54
C HIS A 92 -3.51 5.91 -5.25
N ILE A 93 -2.29 6.44 -5.21
CA ILE A 93 -1.39 6.36 -4.06
C ILE A 93 -0.98 7.77 -3.66
N ALA A 94 -1.28 8.15 -2.41
CA ALA A 94 -0.85 9.39 -1.81
C ALA A 94 0.35 9.18 -0.88
N LEU A 95 1.47 9.83 -1.18
CA LEU A 95 2.69 9.77 -0.38
C LEU A 95 2.87 11.07 0.40
N LYS A 96 3.09 10.94 1.71
CA LYS A 96 3.22 12.09 2.60
C LYS A 96 4.54 12.84 2.37
N VAL A 97 4.45 14.17 2.28
CA VAL A 97 5.57 15.10 2.48
C VAL A 97 5.35 15.92 3.75
N LYS A 98 6.42 16.52 4.31
CA LYS A 98 6.37 17.11 5.66
C LYS A 98 5.43 18.31 5.77
N GLY A 99 5.26 19.08 4.70
CA GLY A 99 4.48 20.31 4.70
C GLY A 99 4.45 20.96 3.31
N MET A 100 3.79 22.12 3.25
CA MET A 100 3.55 22.84 2.00
C MET A 100 4.84 23.22 1.27
N GLU A 101 5.90 23.57 2.00
CA GLU A 101 7.20 23.90 1.40
C GLU A 101 7.79 22.71 0.64
N ASP A 102 7.83 21.52 1.26
CA ASP A 102 8.32 20.30 0.61
C ASP A 102 7.41 19.88 -0.56
N LEU A 103 6.10 20.07 -0.45
CA LEU A 103 5.15 19.82 -1.53
C LEU A 103 5.47 20.67 -2.78
N LEU A 104 5.71 21.97 -2.59
CA LEU A 104 6.07 22.88 -3.68
C LEU A 104 7.46 22.58 -4.25
N ARG A 105 8.43 22.20 -3.42
CA ARG A 105 9.76 21.74 -3.87
C ARG A 105 9.65 20.49 -4.74
N MET A 106 8.82 19.52 -4.34
CA MET A 106 8.58 18.31 -5.12
C MET A 106 7.85 18.60 -6.44
N GLN A 107 6.86 19.50 -6.43
CA GLN A 107 6.22 19.97 -7.65
C GLN A 107 7.23 20.56 -8.63
N ALA A 108 8.11 21.46 -8.16
CA ALA A 108 9.14 22.08 -8.99
C ALA A 108 10.12 21.03 -9.54
N ARG A 109 10.55 20.07 -8.69
CA ARG A 109 11.41 18.95 -9.11
C ARG A 109 10.76 18.14 -10.22
N LEU A 110 9.52 17.69 -10.04
CA LEU A 110 8.78 16.90 -11.03
C LEU A 110 8.67 17.64 -12.38
N ARG A 111 8.24 18.91 -12.36
CA ARG A 111 8.11 19.74 -13.56
C ARG A 111 9.44 19.97 -14.26
N SER A 112 10.52 20.23 -13.50
CA SER A 112 11.87 20.40 -14.07
C SER A 112 12.41 19.15 -14.76
N ARG A 113 11.85 17.97 -14.43
CA ARG A 113 12.21 16.67 -14.98
C ARG A 113 11.23 16.16 -16.03
N GLY A 114 10.34 17.04 -16.52
CA GLY A 114 9.40 16.76 -17.59
C GLY A 114 8.12 16.04 -17.15
N VAL A 115 7.82 15.97 -15.85
CA VAL A 115 6.57 15.36 -15.35
C VAL A 115 5.49 16.45 -15.20
N PRO A 116 4.36 16.37 -15.93
CA PRO A 116 3.23 17.26 -15.73
C PRO A 116 2.61 17.03 -14.34
N VAL A 117 2.29 18.11 -13.64
CA VAL A 117 1.75 18.08 -12.28
C VAL A 117 0.50 18.94 -12.19
N LEU A 118 -0.61 18.33 -11.77
CA LEU A 118 -1.85 19.01 -11.38
C LEU A 118 -1.74 19.46 -9.92
N GLY A 119 -2.20 20.67 -9.62
CA GLY A 119 -2.23 21.24 -8.27
C GLY A 119 -1.16 22.31 -8.00
N PRO A 120 -0.98 22.71 -6.72
CA PRO A 120 -1.58 22.12 -5.53
C PRO A 120 -3.12 22.29 -5.47
N VAL A 121 -3.78 21.32 -4.83
CA VAL A 121 -5.22 21.32 -4.53
C VAL A 121 -5.38 21.30 -3.01
N ASP A 122 -6.32 22.09 -2.48
CA ASP A 122 -6.66 22.10 -1.05
C ASP A 122 -7.94 21.27 -0.83
N HIS A 123 -7.82 20.19 -0.06
CA HIS A 123 -8.93 19.30 0.30
C HIS A 123 -9.46 19.60 1.71
N GLY A 124 -9.06 20.71 2.33
CA GLY A 124 -9.39 21.11 3.70
C GLY A 124 -8.55 20.38 4.75
N PHE A 125 -8.54 19.04 4.77
CA PHE A 125 -7.72 18.26 5.72
C PHE A 125 -6.29 18.00 5.24
N CYS A 126 -6.05 18.10 3.93
CA CYS A 126 -4.73 18.00 3.33
C CYS A 126 -4.63 18.90 2.10
N LYS A 127 -3.39 19.14 1.67
CA LYS A 127 -3.04 19.81 0.42
C LYS A 127 -2.21 18.84 -0.40
N SER A 128 -2.45 18.74 -1.70
CA SER A 128 -1.82 17.72 -2.53
C SER A 128 -1.51 18.16 -3.96
N ILE A 129 -0.65 17.41 -4.64
CA ILE A 129 -0.39 17.50 -6.07
C ILE A 129 -0.54 16.10 -6.70
N TYR A 130 -0.97 16.05 -7.96
CA TYR A 130 -1.21 14.81 -8.69
C TYR A 130 -0.39 14.72 -9.97
N PHE A 131 0.11 13.52 -10.27
CA PHE A 131 0.93 13.24 -11.46
C PHE A 131 0.89 11.74 -11.80
N ALA A 132 1.25 11.40 -13.03
CA ALA A 132 1.32 10.01 -13.48
C ALA A 132 2.67 9.39 -13.12
N GLY A 133 2.65 8.13 -12.69
CA GLY A 133 3.80 7.24 -12.63
C GLY A 133 3.88 6.30 -13.84
N PRO A 134 4.92 5.46 -13.93
CA PRO A 134 5.00 4.41 -14.94
C PRO A 134 3.81 3.46 -14.86
N GLU A 135 3.53 2.75 -15.96
CA GLU A 135 2.50 1.70 -16.00
C GLU A 135 1.13 2.22 -15.50
N GLY A 136 0.74 3.45 -15.85
CA GLY A 136 -0.59 3.97 -15.55
C GLY A 136 -0.87 4.23 -14.06
N LEU A 137 0.17 4.26 -13.20
CA LEU A 137 0.04 4.62 -11.80
C LEU A 137 -0.48 6.07 -11.65
N ALA A 138 -1.50 6.25 -10.81
CA ALA A 138 -1.96 7.56 -10.37
C ALA A 138 -1.30 7.91 -9.03
N LEU A 139 -0.42 8.90 -9.03
CA LEU A 139 0.39 9.27 -7.86
C LEU A 139 -0.04 10.64 -7.34
N GLU A 140 0.02 10.76 -6.01
CA GLU A 140 -0.25 11.97 -5.27
C GLU A 140 0.88 12.20 -4.26
N LEU A 141 1.33 13.45 -4.09
CA LEU A 141 2.05 13.86 -2.89
C LEU A 141 1.14 14.74 -2.06
N SER A 142 1.09 14.54 -0.75
CA SER A 142 0.18 15.26 0.14
C SER A 142 0.85 15.69 1.44
N CYS A 143 0.40 16.81 2.00
CA CYS A 143 0.75 17.25 3.34
C CYS A 143 -0.47 17.72 4.11
N SER A 144 -0.41 17.63 5.44
CA SER A 144 -1.45 18.08 6.36
C SER A 144 -0.83 18.89 7.49
N ASP A 145 -1.48 19.98 7.86
CA ASP A 145 -1.04 20.86 8.96
C ASP A 145 -1.47 20.32 10.33
N ALA A 146 -2.50 19.46 10.37
CA ALA A 146 -3.06 18.86 11.57
C ALA A 146 -3.65 17.45 11.27
N PRO A 147 -3.90 16.62 12.31
CA PRO A 147 -4.67 15.39 12.16
C PRO A 147 -6.10 15.66 11.65
N ILE A 148 -6.70 14.68 10.97
CA ILE A 148 -8.10 14.76 10.52
C ILE A 148 -9.01 14.76 11.75
N ALA A 149 -9.91 15.75 11.84
CA ALA A 149 -10.92 15.85 12.89
C ALA A 149 -12.19 15.07 12.48
N PRO A 150 -12.49 13.89 13.05
CA PRO A 150 -13.54 13.01 12.53
C PRO A 150 -14.93 13.66 12.52
N ASP A 151 -15.23 14.53 13.49
CA ASP A 151 -16.50 15.26 13.57
C ASP A 151 -16.73 16.27 12.44
N SER A 152 -15.66 16.69 11.78
CA SER A 152 -15.72 17.60 10.63
C SER A 152 -15.69 16.87 9.28
N TRP A 153 -15.29 15.60 9.26
CA TRP A 153 -14.98 14.86 8.02
C TRP A 153 -15.82 13.59 7.82
N ILE A 154 -16.65 13.22 8.80
CA ILE A 154 -17.66 12.17 8.66
C ILE A 154 -19.01 12.83 8.40
N ASP A 155 -19.41 12.87 7.13
CA ASP A 155 -20.65 13.48 6.67
C ASP A 155 -21.87 12.58 6.97
N PRO A 156 -22.87 13.05 7.75
CA PRO A 156 -24.08 12.28 8.05
C PRO A 156 -24.88 11.82 6.83
N ASP A 157 -24.93 12.59 5.73
CA ASP A 157 -25.64 12.19 4.50
C ASP A 157 -24.93 10.99 3.85
N VAL A 158 -23.60 11.01 3.83
CA VAL A 158 -22.79 9.93 3.28
C VAL A 158 -22.90 8.67 4.15
N VAL A 159 -22.88 8.81 5.48
CA VAL A 159 -23.12 7.71 6.42
C VAL A 159 -24.46 7.03 6.14
N ALA A 160 -25.53 7.81 5.98
CA ALA A 160 -26.87 7.28 5.68
C ALA A 160 -26.92 6.57 4.32
N ARG A 161 -26.30 7.15 3.28
CA ARG A 161 -26.23 6.54 1.93
C ARG A 161 -25.39 5.27 1.88
N ALA A 162 -24.38 5.18 2.74
CA ALA A 162 -23.56 3.98 2.91
C ALA A 162 -24.30 2.86 3.67
N GLY A 163 -25.51 3.12 4.19
CA GLY A 163 -26.30 2.16 4.95
C GLY A 163 -25.74 1.88 6.35
N ILE A 164 -24.93 2.80 6.90
CA ILE A 164 -24.31 2.67 8.21
C ILE A 164 -25.30 3.14 9.29
N SER A 165 -25.64 2.28 10.25
CA SER A 165 -26.50 2.64 11.36
C SER A 165 -25.78 3.54 12.40
N PRO A 166 -26.51 4.28 13.26
CA PRO A 166 -25.90 5.03 14.36
C PRO A 166 -25.04 4.15 15.29
N GLU A 167 -25.49 2.92 15.58
CA GLU A 167 -24.77 1.96 16.42
C GLU A 167 -23.49 1.45 15.74
N GLU A 168 -23.53 1.25 14.42
CA GLU A 168 -22.34 0.90 13.65
C GLU A 168 -21.33 2.03 13.59
N LEU A 169 -21.78 3.27 13.34
CA LEU A 169 -20.91 4.44 13.31
C LEU A 169 -20.20 4.63 14.66
N GLU A 170 -20.94 4.50 15.76
CA GLU A 170 -20.38 4.57 17.11
C GLU A 170 -19.30 3.49 17.32
N ARG A 171 -19.58 2.25 16.91
CA ARG A 171 -18.60 1.14 16.95
C ARG A 171 -17.39 1.36 16.05
N TYR A 172 -17.54 2.01 14.90
CA TYR A 172 -16.43 2.32 13.99
C TYR A 172 -15.53 3.42 14.55
N ARG A 173 -16.11 4.42 15.21
CA ARG A 173 -15.37 5.48 15.91
C ARG A 173 -14.69 4.98 17.18
N ASN A 174 -15.33 4.04 17.86
CA ASN A 174 -14.89 3.47 19.14
C ASN A 174 -14.81 1.94 19.05
N PRO A 175 -13.85 1.38 18.29
CA PRO A 175 -13.71 -0.06 18.18
C PRO A 175 -13.45 -0.68 19.57
N PRO A 176 -14.06 -1.83 19.87
CA PRO A 176 -13.89 -2.47 21.17
C PRO A 176 -12.42 -2.83 21.41
N VAL A 177 -11.96 -2.64 22.64
CA VAL A 177 -10.63 -3.08 23.05
C VAL A 177 -10.58 -4.60 22.99
N TYR A 178 -9.57 -5.13 22.30
CA TYR A 178 -9.31 -6.56 22.30
C TYR A 178 -8.47 -6.93 23.53
N GLU A 179 -9.05 -7.73 24.42
CA GLU A 179 -8.37 -8.29 25.59
C GLU A 179 -7.93 -9.72 25.25
N PRO A 180 -6.62 -9.97 25.06
CA PRO A 180 -6.14 -11.30 24.67
C PRO A 180 -6.35 -12.31 25.80
N SER A 181 -6.70 -13.54 25.44
CA SER A 181 -6.74 -14.65 26.39
C SER A 181 -5.31 -15.00 26.84
N ALA A 182 -5.15 -15.45 28.09
CA ALA A 182 -3.85 -15.89 28.61
C ALA A 182 -3.29 -17.13 27.87
N GLN A 183 -4.14 -17.92 27.22
CA GLN A 183 -3.74 -19.09 26.43
C GLN A 183 -3.46 -18.77 24.95
N GLY A 184 -3.65 -17.53 24.51
CA GLY A 184 -3.61 -17.18 23.08
C GLY A 184 -4.85 -17.65 22.31
N VAL A 185 -4.88 -17.37 21.01
CA VAL A 185 -5.94 -17.77 20.09
C VAL A 185 -5.33 -18.61 18.98
N SER A 186 -5.83 -19.83 18.80
CA SER A 186 -5.38 -20.71 17.72
C SER A 186 -5.81 -20.19 16.35
N GLN A 187 -4.99 -20.45 15.33
CA GLN A 187 -5.32 -20.20 13.93
C GLN A 187 -6.67 -20.86 13.57
N PRO A 188 -7.65 -20.10 13.05
CA PRO A 188 -8.90 -20.65 12.56
C PRO A 188 -8.68 -21.60 11.38
N GLY A 189 -9.49 -22.66 11.30
CA GLY A 189 -9.44 -23.63 10.21
C GLY A 189 -9.95 -23.08 8.86
N PRO A 190 -9.84 -23.86 7.78
CA PRO A 190 -10.21 -23.44 6.42
C PRO A 190 -11.70 -23.10 6.25
N ASP A 191 -12.57 -23.62 7.11
CA ASP A 191 -14.02 -23.33 7.07
C ASP A 191 -14.39 -22.05 7.87
N ALA A 192 -13.41 -21.31 8.37
CA ALA A 192 -13.66 -20.08 9.12
C ALA A 192 -14.39 -19.04 8.24
N PRO A 193 -15.30 -18.23 8.82
CA PRO A 193 -16.14 -17.31 8.05
C PRO A 193 -15.41 -16.05 7.54
N GLY A 194 -14.16 -15.85 7.95
CA GLY A 194 -13.34 -14.71 7.53
C GLY A 194 -12.91 -14.81 6.06
N PRO A 195 -12.37 -13.72 5.49
CA PRO A 195 -11.75 -13.78 4.17
C PRO A 195 -10.53 -14.71 4.20
N HIS A 196 -10.37 -15.52 3.15
CA HIS A 196 -9.23 -16.42 2.99
C HIS A 196 -8.30 -15.88 1.92
N MET A 197 -7.00 -16.16 2.07
CA MET A 197 -6.08 -15.90 0.96
C MET A 197 -6.41 -16.86 -0.19
N THR A 198 -6.56 -16.32 -1.38
CA THR A 198 -6.99 -17.08 -2.57
C THR A 198 -5.86 -17.20 -3.59
N ASN A 199 -6.14 -17.83 -4.73
CA ASN A 199 -5.21 -17.97 -5.86
C ASN A 199 -3.95 -18.82 -5.56
N TYR A 200 -4.02 -19.68 -4.54
CA TYR A 200 -3.07 -20.78 -4.33
C TYR A 200 -3.47 -22.00 -5.18
N PRO A 201 -2.52 -22.90 -5.52
CA PRO A 201 -2.88 -24.20 -6.07
C PRO A 201 -3.81 -24.98 -5.11
N PRO A 202 -4.70 -25.85 -5.62
CA PRO A 202 -5.65 -26.60 -4.79
C PRO A 202 -4.98 -27.32 -3.61
N GLY A 203 -5.50 -27.11 -2.40
CA GLY A 203 -5.01 -27.78 -1.18
C GLY A 203 -3.74 -27.18 -0.56
N ILE A 204 -3.14 -26.15 -1.16
CA ILE A 204 -1.91 -25.53 -0.62
C ILE A 204 -2.24 -24.57 0.52
N TYR A 205 -3.24 -23.72 0.34
CA TYR A 205 -3.62 -22.75 1.36
C TYR A 205 -4.04 -23.43 2.67
N GLU A 206 -4.85 -24.49 2.58
CA GLU A 206 -5.32 -25.29 3.72
C GLU A 206 -4.17 -25.94 4.49
N LYS A 207 -3.12 -26.39 3.77
CA LYS A 207 -1.90 -26.92 4.40
C LYS A 207 -1.09 -25.83 5.09
N LEU A 208 -0.99 -24.64 4.48
CA LEU A 208 -0.23 -23.52 5.06
C LEU A 208 -0.87 -23.02 6.35
N ILE A 209 -2.19 -22.83 6.38
CA ILE A 209 -2.88 -22.37 7.61
C ILE A 209 -3.03 -23.46 8.67
N ALA A 210 -2.70 -24.71 8.36
CA ALA A 210 -2.64 -25.79 9.33
C ALA A 210 -1.28 -25.89 10.06
N LEU A 211 -0.25 -25.16 9.60
CA LEU A 211 1.03 -25.05 10.29
C LEU A 211 0.88 -24.23 11.57
N SER A 212 1.63 -24.57 12.61
CA SER A 212 1.74 -23.71 13.78
C SER A 212 2.58 -22.46 13.47
N ASP A 213 2.38 -21.40 14.24
CA ASP A 213 3.16 -20.16 14.11
C ASP A 213 4.68 -20.41 14.19
N GLN A 214 5.10 -21.34 15.05
CA GLN A 214 6.52 -21.73 15.15
C GLN A 214 7.02 -22.41 13.88
N GLN A 215 6.23 -23.29 13.27
CA GLN A 215 6.60 -23.94 12.01
C GLN A 215 6.72 -22.93 10.86
N VAL A 216 5.83 -21.93 10.82
CA VAL A 216 5.90 -20.85 9.84
C VAL A 216 7.15 -19.99 10.08
N TRP A 217 7.44 -19.66 11.33
CA TRP A 217 8.63 -18.90 11.72
C TRP A 217 9.92 -19.61 11.32
N ASP A 218 10.05 -20.89 11.67
CA ASP A 218 11.25 -21.69 11.40
C ASP A 218 11.48 -21.93 9.90
N ALA A 219 10.42 -21.87 9.09
CA ALA A 219 10.49 -22.01 7.64
C ALA A 219 10.87 -20.69 6.91
N SER A 220 10.93 -19.56 7.61
CA SER A 220 11.15 -18.25 7.01
C SER A 220 12.62 -18.01 6.67
N GLU A 221 12.90 -17.64 5.41
CA GLU A 221 14.22 -17.18 4.97
C GLU A 221 14.39 -15.70 5.31
N SER A 222 15.30 -15.39 6.25
CA SER A 222 15.49 -14.04 6.80
C SER A 222 16.89 -13.46 6.58
N ALA A 223 17.81 -14.24 5.99
CA ALA A 223 19.16 -13.77 5.72
C ALA A 223 19.17 -12.75 4.55
N PRO A 224 19.97 -11.68 4.61
CA PRO A 224 20.10 -10.75 3.51
C PRO A 224 20.73 -11.44 2.28
N PRO A 225 20.37 -11.02 1.05
CA PRO A 225 20.84 -11.66 -0.19
C PRO A 225 22.34 -11.48 -0.44
N VAL A 226 22.95 -10.48 0.21
CA VAL A 226 24.39 -10.23 0.22
C VAL A 226 24.81 -10.27 1.68
N GLY A 227 25.80 -11.10 2.01
CA GLY A 227 26.33 -11.15 3.38
C GLY A 227 26.76 -9.77 3.86
N SER A 228 26.57 -9.48 5.15
CA SER A 228 26.95 -8.21 5.75
C SER A 228 28.42 -7.91 5.42
N ALA A 229 28.71 -6.78 4.78
CA ALA A 229 30.07 -6.29 4.72
C ALA A 229 30.55 -6.09 6.17
N GLN A 230 31.63 -6.78 6.56
CA GLN A 230 32.33 -6.54 7.82
C GLN A 230 32.94 -5.14 7.84
#